data_AF-A0A7S2BBG5-F1
#
_entry.id   AF-A0A7S2BBG5-F1
#
_cell.length_a   1.000
_cell.length_b   1.000
_cell.length_c   1.000
_cell.angle_alpha   90.00
_cell.angle_beta   90.00
_cell.angle_gamma   90.00
#
_symmetry.space_group_name_H-M   'P 1'
#
loop_
_entity.id
_entity.type
_entity.pdbx_description
1 polymer ?
#
loop_
_entity_poly.entity_id
_entity_poly.type
_entity_poly.pdbx_seq_one_letter_code
_entity_poly.pdbx_strand_id
1 'polypeptide(L)'
;AQHFVRFVQEMRQARVQIVSVSVQNEPEAQTPWECCIYTPEEERDFVKYHLGPALEEAGLSDVKVLVWDHNRDGMFERAQIPYADPEAAKYIWGCAYHWYGDARFEVWPDRSEVHFADR
;
A
#
# COMPACT_ATOMS: atom_id res chain seq x y z
N ALA A 1 -7.53 -11.68 -2.34
CA ALA A 1 -7.14 -12.17 -1.00
C ALA A 1 -6.32 -13.46 -1.03
N GLN A 2 -6.85 -14.59 -1.55
CA GLN A 2 -6.12 -15.88 -1.50
C GLN A 2 -4.73 -15.87 -2.19
N HIS A 3 -4.54 -15.00 -3.19
CA HIS A 3 -3.22 -14.80 -3.80
C HIS A 3 -2.18 -14.26 -2.79
N PHE A 4 -2.56 -13.33 -1.90
CA PHE A 4 -1.69 -12.82 -0.83
C PHE A 4 -1.33 -13.91 0.17
N VAL A 5 -2.32 -14.70 0.60
CA VAL A 5 -2.11 -15.83 1.51
C VAL A 5 -1.08 -16.80 0.92
N ARG A 6 -1.29 -17.21 -0.33
CA ARG A 6 -0.36 -18.10 -1.01
C ARG A 6 1.02 -17.47 -1.14
N PHE A 7 1.12 -16.22 -1.58
CA PHE A 7 2.39 -15.52 -1.69
C PHE A 7 3.18 -15.54 -0.37
N VAL A 8 2.55 -15.16 0.74
CA VAL A 8 3.20 -15.17 2.07
C VAL A 8 3.66 -16.58 2.45
N GLN A 9 2.82 -17.59 2.24
CA GLN A 9 3.15 -18.98 2.56
C GLN A 9 4.34 -19.50 1.73
N GLU A 10 4.36 -19.24 0.43
CA GLU A 10 5.45 -19.64 -0.47
C GLU A 10 6.76 -18.92 -0.10
N MET A 11 6.70 -17.62 0.22
CA MET A 11 7.86 -16.87 0.70
C MET A 11 8.42 -17.43 2.01
N ARG A 12 7.56 -17.81 2.95
CA ARG A 12 7.98 -18.48 4.20
C ARG A 12 8.62 -19.85 3.94
N GLN A 13 8.10 -20.64 3.00
CA GLN A 13 8.73 -21.91 2.58
C GLN A 13 10.12 -21.68 2.01
N ALA A 14 10.31 -20.60 1.25
CA ALA A 14 11.60 -20.14 0.76
C ALA A 14 12.49 -19.49 1.85
N ARG A 15 12.08 -19.52 3.12
CA ARG A 15 12.77 -18.93 4.28
C ARG A 15 12.89 -17.40 4.22
N VAL A 16 11.96 -16.74 3.52
CA VAL A 16 11.83 -15.28 3.47
C VAL A 16 10.60 -14.86 4.26
N GLN A 17 10.80 -14.05 5.29
CA GLN A 17 9.71 -13.55 6.12
C GLN A 17 9.12 -12.27 5.53
N ILE A 18 7.85 -12.34 5.14
CA ILE A 18 7.05 -11.15 4.80
C ILE A 18 6.50 -10.56 6.09
N VAL A 19 6.90 -9.32 6.40
CA VAL A 19 6.46 -8.61 7.61
C VAL A 19 5.25 -7.72 7.35
N SER A 20 5.07 -7.27 6.12
CA SER A 20 3.97 -6.40 5.71
C SER A 20 3.67 -6.53 4.23
N VAL A 21 2.44 -6.18 3.86
CA VAL A 21 1.98 -6.04 2.47
C VAL A 21 1.16 -4.75 2.36
N SER A 22 1.26 -4.05 1.24
CA SER A 22 0.25 -3.06 0.85
C SER A 22 -0.89 -3.73 0.09
N VAL A 23 -2.09 -3.15 0.12
CA VAL A 23 -3.24 -3.68 -0.64
C VAL A 23 -2.99 -3.62 -2.14
N GLN A 24 -2.46 -2.50 -2.62
CA GLN A 24 -2.20 -2.24 -4.03
C GLN A 24 -1.15 -1.13 -4.12
N ASN A 25 -0.14 -1.31 -4.96
CA ASN A 25 0.76 -0.22 -5.33
C ASN A 25 -0.02 0.84 -6.10
N GLU A 26 0.04 2.10 -5.65
CA GLU A 26 -0.52 3.27 -6.31
C GLU A 26 -1.96 3.05 -6.85
N PRO A 27 -2.96 2.81 -5.98
CA PRO A 27 -4.34 2.48 -6.35
C PRO A 27 -5.08 3.57 -7.13
N GLU A 28 -4.48 4.73 -7.34
CA GLU A 28 -5.03 5.81 -8.18
C GLU A 28 -4.24 6.02 -9.48
N ALA A 29 -3.16 5.26 -9.68
CA ALA A 29 -2.33 5.38 -10.88
C ALA A 29 -3.02 4.71 -12.08
N GLN A 30 -3.26 5.49 -13.12
CA GLN A 30 -3.75 5.00 -14.41
C GLN A 30 -2.60 5.01 -15.41
N THR A 31 -1.81 3.94 -15.39
CA THR A 31 -0.57 3.84 -16.15
C THR A 31 -0.67 2.81 -17.27
N PRO A 32 0.20 2.85 -18.29
CA PRO A 32 0.24 1.84 -19.34
C PRO A 32 0.93 0.52 -18.91
N TRP A 33 1.57 0.47 -17.73
CA TRP A 33 2.11 -0.74 -17.10
C TRP A 33 1.19 -1.23 -15.97
N GLU A 34 1.61 -2.28 -15.26
CA GLU A 34 0.80 -2.96 -14.26
C GLU A 34 0.26 -2.01 -13.19
N CYS A 35 -1.05 -1.76 -13.26
CA CYS A 35 -1.81 -0.98 -12.28
C CYS A 35 -3.17 -1.63 -12.02
N CYS A 36 -3.74 -1.38 -10.85
CA CYS A 36 -5.11 -1.76 -10.52
C CYS A 36 -5.74 -0.63 -9.72
N ILE A 37 -6.84 -0.07 -10.22
CA ILE A 37 -7.50 1.07 -9.58
C ILE A 37 -8.33 0.56 -8.41
N TYR A 38 -8.22 1.25 -7.27
CA TYR A 38 -9.09 1.06 -6.11
C TYR A 38 -9.56 2.42 -5.60
N THR A 39 -10.87 2.62 -5.52
CA THR A 39 -11.43 3.71 -4.70
C THR A 39 -11.13 3.46 -3.22
N PRO A 40 -11.22 4.47 -2.35
CA PRO A 40 -11.02 4.26 -0.91
C PRO A 40 -12.04 3.28 -0.31
N GLU A 41 -13.28 3.27 -0.81
CA GLU A 41 -14.32 2.32 -0.41
C GLU A 41 -14.01 0.90 -0.86
N GLU A 42 -13.52 0.73 -2.10
CA GLU A 42 -13.13 -0.59 -2.62
C GLU A 42 -11.94 -1.16 -1.84
N GLU A 43 -10.95 -0.32 -1.49
CA GLU A 43 -9.80 -0.74 -0.68
C GLU A 43 -10.25 -1.14 0.73
N ARG A 44 -11.10 -0.32 1.36
CA ARG A 44 -11.73 -0.64 2.67
C ARG A 44 -12.45 -1.97 2.61
N ASP A 45 -13.33 -2.15 1.63
CA ASP A 45 -14.18 -3.35 1.51
C ASP A 45 -13.34 -4.59 1.19
N PHE A 46 -12.29 -4.44 0.39
CA PHE A 46 -11.34 -5.52 0.16
C PHE A 46 -10.60 -5.93 1.44
N VAL A 47 -10.14 -4.97 2.25
CA VAL A 47 -9.51 -5.29 3.54
C VAL A 47 -10.50 -5.97 4.49
N LYS A 48 -11.70 -5.40 4.62
CA LYS A 48 -12.75 -5.84 5.56
C LYS A 48 -13.31 -7.22 5.23
N TYR A 49 -13.72 -7.44 3.98
CA TYR A 49 -14.46 -8.64 3.59
C TYR A 49 -13.59 -9.73 2.99
N HIS A 50 -12.33 -9.44 2.64
CA HIS A 50 -11.48 -10.37 1.91
C HIS A 50 -10.08 -10.54 2.48
N LEU A 51 -9.22 -9.51 2.44
CA LEU A 51 -7.79 -9.67 2.79
C LEU A 51 -7.59 -9.97 4.27
N GLY A 52 -8.19 -9.18 5.17
CA GLY A 52 -8.10 -9.36 6.61
C GLY A 52 -8.54 -10.76 7.05
N PRO A 53 -9.80 -11.17 6.76
CA PRO A 53 -10.29 -12.50 7.09
C PRO A 53 -9.44 -13.64 6.50
N ALA A 54 -8.98 -13.50 5.25
CA ALA A 54 -8.17 -14.55 4.62
C ALA A 54 -6.80 -14.72 5.28
N LEU A 55 -6.16 -13.64 5.73
CA LEU A 55 -4.91 -13.73 6.50
C LEU A 55 -5.15 -14.35 7.88
N GLU A 56 -6.24 -13.96 8.55
CA GLU A 56 -6.60 -14.51 9.86
C GLU A 56 -6.89 -16.02 9.80
N GLU A 57 -7.75 -16.44 8.86
CA GLU A 57 -8.09 -17.85 8.63
C GLU A 57 -6.87 -18.71 8.28
N ALA A 58 -5.88 -18.13 7.60
CA ALA A 58 -4.64 -18.80 7.24
C ALA A 58 -3.57 -18.82 8.35
N GLY A 59 -3.86 -18.23 9.52
CA GLY A 59 -2.89 -18.10 10.62
C GLY A 59 -1.74 -17.13 10.29
N LEU A 60 -2.01 -16.11 9.48
CA LEU A 60 -1.06 -15.09 9.00
C LEU A 60 -1.36 -13.69 9.57
N SER A 61 -2.07 -13.60 10.69
CA SER A 61 -2.40 -12.32 11.34
C SER A 61 -1.19 -11.51 11.80
N ASP A 62 0.02 -12.09 11.77
CA ASP A 62 1.28 -11.39 12.04
C ASP A 62 1.75 -10.52 10.86
N VAL A 63 1.21 -10.73 9.65
CA VAL A 63 1.50 -9.91 8.47
C VAL A 63 0.71 -8.60 8.56
N LYS A 64 1.44 -7.48 8.56
CA LYS A 64 0.84 -6.14 8.65
C LYS A 64 0.25 -5.71 7.31
N VAL A 65 -1.01 -5.30 7.30
CA VAL A 65 -1.66 -4.73 6.12
C VAL A 65 -1.49 -3.21 6.11
N LEU A 66 -0.98 -2.69 5.00
CA LEU A 66 -0.84 -1.27 4.72
C LEU A 66 -1.86 -0.86 3.64
N VAL A 67 -2.52 0.27 3.84
CA VAL A 67 -3.40 0.89 2.84
C VAL A 67 -2.71 2.09 2.18
N TRP A 68 -3.33 2.61 1.11
CA TRP A 68 -2.89 3.74 0.30
C TRP A 68 -1.72 3.45 -0.64
N ASP A 69 -0.51 3.30 -0.13
CA ASP A 69 0.71 3.01 -0.94
C ASP A 69 0.85 3.89 -2.19
N HIS A 70 0.58 5.19 -2.01
CA HIS A 70 0.62 6.21 -3.06
C HIS A 70 1.07 7.56 -2.50
N ASN A 71 0.99 8.62 -3.29
CA ASN A 71 1.61 9.90 -2.96
C ASN A 71 1.04 10.51 -1.68
N ARG A 72 1.92 11.11 -0.88
CA ARG A 72 1.60 11.72 0.42
C ARG A 72 0.43 12.71 0.36
N ASP A 73 0.27 13.43 -0.74
CA ASP A 73 -0.61 14.59 -0.86
C ASP A 73 -2.10 14.23 -0.86
N GLY A 74 -2.46 12.99 -1.21
CA GLY A 74 -3.82 12.44 -1.07
C GLY A 74 -4.01 11.52 0.14
N MET A 75 -2.98 11.36 0.99
CA MET A 75 -2.98 10.36 2.06
C MET A 75 -4.04 10.66 3.13
N PHE A 76 -4.28 11.93 3.44
CA PHE A 76 -5.23 12.31 4.49
C PHE A 76 -6.67 12.01 4.08
N GLU A 77 -7.04 12.38 2.85
CA GLU A 77 -8.33 12.09 2.24
C GLU A 77 -8.54 10.59 2.10
N ARG A 78 -7.52 9.87 1.61
CA ARG A 78 -7.57 8.41 1.51
C ARG A 78 -7.85 7.75 2.85
N ALA A 79 -7.10 8.14 3.89
CA ALA A 79 -7.15 7.50 5.20
C ALA A 79 -8.51 7.65 5.90
N GLN A 80 -9.26 8.72 5.65
CA GLN A 80 -10.54 8.96 6.33
C GLN A 80 -11.54 7.82 6.18
N ILE A 81 -11.58 7.15 5.02
CA ILE A 81 -12.57 6.13 4.71
C ILE A 81 -12.27 4.76 5.37
N PRO A 82 -11.09 4.14 5.17
CA PRO A 82 -10.80 2.84 5.75
C PRO A 82 -10.61 2.90 7.27
N TYR A 83 -10.10 4.00 7.83
CA TYR A 83 -9.94 4.13 9.29
C TYR A 83 -11.23 4.51 10.03
N ALA A 84 -12.25 5.06 9.35
CA ALA A 84 -13.54 5.33 9.97
C ALA A 84 -14.43 4.08 10.12
N ASP A 85 -14.15 3.00 9.38
CA ASP A 85 -14.86 1.72 9.51
C ASP A 85 -14.10 0.78 10.46
N PRO A 86 -14.60 0.53 11.69
CA PRO A 86 -13.88 -0.29 12.67
C PRO A 86 -13.69 -1.75 12.22
N GLU A 87 -14.55 -2.26 11.34
CA GLU A 87 -14.44 -3.62 10.83
C GLU A 87 -13.33 -3.76 9.77
N ALA A 88 -12.98 -2.67 9.09
CA ALA A 88 -11.79 -2.61 8.25
C ALA A 88 -10.55 -2.28 9.08
N ALA A 89 -10.63 -1.24 9.91
CA ALA A 89 -9.52 -0.68 10.68
C ALA A 89 -8.84 -1.71 11.58
N LYS A 90 -9.57 -2.69 12.12
CA LYS A 90 -9.00 -3.77 12.94
C LYS A 90 -7.96 -4.63 12.20
N TYR A 91 -8.00 -4.68 10.87
CA TYR A 91 -7.04 -5.40 10.04
C TYR A 91 -5.93 -4.48 9.49
N ILE A 92 -6.09 -3.16 9.58
CA ILE A 92 -5.15 -2.19 9.01
C ILE A 92 -4.10 -1.85 10.06
N TRP A 93 -2.84 -2.11 9.75
CA TRP A 93 -1.73 -1.75 10.63
C TRP A 93 -1.25 -0.31 10.41
N GLY A 94 -1.32 0.18 9.16
CA GLY A 94 -0.83 1.52 8.83
C GLY A 94 -1.16 1.98 7.41
N CYS A 95 -0.78 3.22 7.12
CA CYS A 95 -0.92 3.86 5.81
C CYS A 95 0.48 4.01 5.20
N ALA A 96 0.71 3.46 4.01
CA ALA A 96 1.96 3.61 3.27
C ALA A 96 1.87 4.82 2.33
N TYR A 97 2.98 5.52 2.10
CA TYR A 97 2.99 6.63 1.15
C TYR A 97 4.30 6.76 0.37
N HIS A 98 4.20 7.33 -0.83
CA HIS A 98 5.27 7.67 -1.74
C HIS A 98 5.56 9.18 -1.69
N TRP A 99 6.77 9.56 -2.11
CA TRP A 99 7.25 10.96 -2.08
C TRP A 99 7.09 11.70 -3.41
N TYR A 100 6.54 11.08 -4.46
CA TYR A 100 6.56 11.66 -5.80
C TYR A 100 5.59 12.86 -5.97
N GLY A 101 4.62 13.06 -5.08
CA GLY A 101 3.53 14.03 -5.23
C GLY A 101 3.78 15.49 -4.79
N ASP A 102 5.02 15.89 -4.53
CA ASP A 102 5.30 17.26 -4.07
C ASP A 102 5.52 18.24 -5.24
N ALA A 103 4.94 19.44 -5.18
CA ALA A 103 5.23 20.56 -6.09
C ALA A 103 6.72 20.95 -6.13
N ARG A 104 7.52 20.56 -5.13
CA ARG A 104 8.99 20.67 -5.16
C ARG A 104 9.65 19.82 -6.25
N PHE A 105 8.95 18.82 -6.81
CA PHE A 105 9.40 18.07 -7.99
C PHE A 105 8.83 18.62 -9.31
N GLU A 106 7.95 19.64 -9.30
CA GLU A 106 7.63 20.39 -10.53
C GLU A 106 8.76 21.36 -10.92
N VAL A 107 9.61 21.70 -9.95
CA VAL A 107 10.88 22.41 -10.16
C VAL A 107 12.03 21.43 -9.90
N TRP A 108 12.21 20.46 -10.80
CA TRP A 108 13.57 19.98 -11.01
C TRP A 108 14.35 21.17 -11.58
N PRO A 109 15.39 21.67 -10.89
CA PRO A 109 16.35 22.51 -11.59
C PRO A 109 16.89 21.70 -12.77
N ASP A 110 17.28 22.37 -13.85
CA ASP A 110 17.94 21.70 -14.97
C ASP A 110 18.98 20.73 -14.40
N ARG A 111 19.06 19.51 -14.95
CA ARG A 111 20.05 18.51 -14.52
C ARG A 111 21.48 19.07 -14.55
N SER A 112 21.73 20.12 -15.34
CA SER A 112 23.00 20.86 -15.35
C SER A 112 23.30 21.63 -14.04
N GLU A 113 22.29 21.92 -13.22
CA GLU A 113 22.41 22.68 -11.97
C GLU A 113 22.47 21.80 -10.71
N VAL A 114 22.18 20.49 -10.85
CA VAL A 114 22.26 19.54 -9.73
C VAL A 114 23.66 18.93 -9.65
N HIS A 115 24.55 19.58 -8.91
CA HIS A 115 25.82 18.98 -8.50
C HIS A 115 25.61 18.07 -7.30
N PHE A 116 25.52 16.75 -7.54
CA PHE A 116 25.67 15.78 -6.47
C PHE A 116 27.12 15.88 -5.98
N ALA A 117 27.31 16.45 -4.80
CA ALA A 117 28.60 16.35 -4.13
C ALA A 117 28.82 14.88 -3.79
N ASP A 118 29.83 14.26 -4.42
CA ASP A 118 30.30 12.92 -4.09
C ASP A 118 30.51 12.85 -2.57
N ARG A 119 29.70 12.02 -1.90
CA ARG A 119 29.88 11.63 -0.50
C ARG A 119 30.33 10.19 -0.45
#